data_AF-A0A2E3NUT4-F1
#
_entry.id   AF-A0A2E3NUT4-F1
#
_cell.length_a   1.000
_cell.length_b   1.000
_cell.length_c   1.000
_cell.angle_alpha   90.00
_cell.angle_beta   90.00
_cell.angle_gamma   90.00
#
_symmetry.space_group_name_H-M   'P 1'
#
loop_
_entity.id
_entity.type
_entity.pdbx_description
1 polymer ?
#
loop_
_entity_poly.entity_id
_entity_poly.type
_entity_poly.pdbx_seq_one_letter_code
_entity_poly.pdbx_strand_id
1 'polypeptide(L)'
;MRYSKLYASEAGTILAIEESEGAEPLVRDVDLPRVMFAGRSIPAHVAQAYLNEYGGKWMRADGVHTFRASPVKTPKPTADGLAEPTVTMRWKTP
;
A
#
# COMPACT_ATOMS: atom_id res chain seq x y z
N MET A 1 -12.99 -7.26 13.11
CA MET A 1 -11.77 -7.19 12.27
C MET A 1 -12.01 -6.13 11.21
N ARG A 2 -11.10 -5.17 11.02
CA ARG A 2 -11.32 -4.02 10.11
C ARG A 2 -10.69 -4.30 8.75
N TYR A 3 -11.36 -3.89 7.70
CA TYR A 3 -10.93 -4.06 6.31
C TYR A 3 -10.84 -2.70 5.63
N SER A 4 -9.99 -2.62 4.60
CA SER A 4 -9.86 -1.42 3.77
C SER A 4 -9.72 -1.80 2.30
N LYS A 5 -10.21 -0.95 1.41
CA LYS A 5 -9.87 -1.00 -0.02
C LYS A 5 -8.67 -0.08 -0.28
N LEU A 6 -7.74 -0.53 -1.12
CA LEU A 6 -6.59 0.28 -1.53
C LEU A 6 -6.73 0.75 -2.98
N TYR A 7 -6.24 1.96 -3.19
CA TYR A 7 -6.14 2.63 -4.47
C TYR A 7 -4.74 3.23 -4.58
N ALA A 8 -4.22 3.34 -5.80
CA ALA A 8 -2.91 3.92 -6.07
C ALA A 8 -3.02 4.96 -7.18
N SER A 9 -2.42 6.12 -6.96
CA SER A 9 -2.22 7.11 -8.02
C SER A 9 -1.09 6.70 -8.95
N GLU A 10 -1.00 7.32 -10.13
CA GLU A 10 0.13 7.12 -11.05
C GLU A 10 1.48 7.53 -10.44
N ALA A 11 1.47 8.46 -9.48
CA ALA A 11 2.64 8.89 -8.74
C ALA A 11 3.07 7.91 -7.63
N GLY A 12 2.37 6.78 -7.45
CA GLY A 12 2.67 5.78 -6.42
C GLY A 12 2.13 6.09 -5.03
N THR A 13 1.33 7.16 -4.87
CA THR A 13 0.70 7.50 -3.59
C THR A 13 -0.48 6.56 -3.32
N ILE A 14 -0.51 5.94 -2.13
CA ILE A 14 -1.57 5.03 -1.74
C ILE A 14 -2.74 5.78 -1.08
N LEU A 15 -3.95 5.38 -1.43
CA LEU A 15 -5.17 5.77 -0.74
C LEU A 15 -5.82 4.51 -0.17
N ALA A 16 -6.00 4.47 1.14
CA ALA A 16 -6.77 3.43 1.82
C ALA A 16 -8.12 3.99 2.26
N ILE A 17 -9.18 3.21 2.09
CA ILE A 17 -10.53 3.55 2.55
C ILE A 17 -10.99 2.40 3.45
N GLU A 18 -11.20 2.67 4.73
CA GLU A 18 -11.75 1.70 5.68
C GLU A 18 -13.19 1.34 5.27
N GLU A 19 -13.51 0.06 5.25
CA GLU A 19 -14.88 -0.41 5.08
C GLU A 19 -15.65 -0.18 6.37
N SER A 20 -16.25 1.01 6.45
CA SER A 20 -17.12 1.44 7.53
C SER A 20 -18.19 2.36 6.97
N GLU A 21 -19.38 2.34 7.59
CA GLU A 21 -20.52 3.18 7.19
C GLU A 21 -20.18 4.69 7.17
N GLY A 22 -19.18 5.11 7.95
CA GLY A 22 -18.73 6.51 8.00
C GLY A 22 -17.74 6.91 6.91
N ALA A 23 -17.02 5.96 6.31
CA ALA A 23 -15.96 6.25 5.34
C ALA A 23 -16.41 6.13 3.87
N GLU A 24 -17.37 5.24 3.57
CA GLU A 24 -17.91 5.11 2.21
C GLU A 24 -18.59 6.38 1.66
N PRO A 25 -19.38 7.14 2.44
CA PRO A 25 -20.00 8.37 1.96
C PRO A 25 -18.98 9.44 1.57
N LEU A 26 -17.83 9.47 2.25
CA LEU A 26 -16.77 10.47 2.03
C LEU A 26 -16.09 10.34 0.66
N VAL A 27 -16.27 9.21 -0.02
CA VAL A 27 -15.58 8.88 -1.27
C VAL A 27 -16.52 8.65 -2.45
N ARG A 28 -17.82 8.75 -2.23
CA ARG A 28 -18.84 8.48 -3.24
C ARG A 28 -18.82 9.45 -4.42
N ASP A 29 -18.42 10.70 -4.18
CA ASP A 29 -18.38 11.78 -5.17
C ASP A 29 -16.94 12.17 -5.57
N VAL A 30 -15.97 11.32 -5.26
CA VAL A 30 -14.54 11.57 -5.55
C VAL A 30 -14.06 10.62 -6.63
N ASP A 31 -13.37 11.14 -7.63
CA ASP A 31 -12.64 10.31 -8.59
C ASP A 31 -11.50 9.58 -7.87
N LEU A 32 -11.74 8.29 -7.60
CA LEU A 32 -10.78 7.44 -6.92
C LEU A 32 -9.65 7.04 -7.88
N PRO A 33 -8.40 6.98 -7.39
CA PRO A 33 -7.29 6.46 -8.18
C PRO A 33 -7.51 5.00 -8.60
N ARG A 34 -6.56 4.44 -9.36
CA ARG A 34 -6.63 3.04 -9.80
C ARG A 34 -6.76 2.10 -8.60
N VAL A 35 -7.79 1.27 -8.62
CA VAL A 35 -8.04 0.29 -7.56
C VAL A 35 -6.95 -0.81 -7.55
N MET A 36 -6.49 -1.17 -6.36
CA MET A 36 -5.56 -2.27 -6.12
C MET A 36 -6.31 -3.57 -5.79
N PHE A 37 -5.61 -4.71 -5.84
CA PHE A 37 -6.16 -6.01 -5.44
C PHE A 37 -7.50 -6.37 -6.10
N ALA A 38 -7.71 -5.91 -7.34
CA ALA A 38 -8.98 -6.06 -8.05
C ALA A 38 -10.21 -5.57 -7.26
N GLY A 39 -10.05 -4.55 -6.41
CA GLY A 39 -11.11 -4.00 -5.58
C GLY A 39 -11.46 -4.80 -4.33
N ARG A 40 -10.70 -5.85 -4.02
CA ARG A 40 -10.91 -6.64 -2.80
C ARG A 40 -10.46 -5.88 -1.57
N SER A 41 -11.27 -6.01 -0.53
CA SER A 41 -10.99 -5.50 0.80
C SER A 41 -9.87 -6.31 1.43
N ILE A 42 -8.86 -5.63 1.94
CA ILE A 42 -7.72 -6.26 2.62
C ILE A 42 -7.76 -5.96 4.11
N PRO A 43 -7.18 -6.81 4.97
CA PRO A 43 -7.11 -6.53 6.40
C PRO A 43 -6.40 -5.20 6.69
N ALA A 44 -6.88 -4.48 7.71
CA ALA A 44 -6.35 -3.16 8.08
C ALA A 44 -4.83 -3.13 8.32
N HIS A 45 -4.24 -4.20 8.88
CA HIS A 45 -2.79 -4.27 9.08
C HIS A 45 -2.01 -4.33 7.76
N VAL A 46 -2.57 -4.96 6.73
CA VAL A 46 -1.97 -4.99 5.38
C VAL A 46 -2.06 -3.59 4.76
N ALA A 47 -3.23 -2.94 4.85
CA ALA A 47 -3.38 -1.56 4.39
C ALA A 47 -2.39 -0.61 5.06
N GLN A 48 -2.21 -0.75 6.38
CA GLN A 48 -1.23 0.03 7.13
C GLN A 48 0.21 -0.21 6.67
N ALA A 49 0.58 -1.46 6.39
CA ALA A 49 1.91 -1.79 5.88
C ALA A 49 2.20 -1.10 4.54
N TYR A 50 1.24 -1.12 3.60
CA TYR A 50 1.37 -0.42 2.32
C TYR A 50 1.51 1.09 2.50
N LEU A 51 0.71 1.69 3.39
CA LEU A 51 0.78 3.12 3.67
C LEU A 51 2.10 3.53 4.34
N ASN A 52 2.65 2.69 5.23
CA ASN A 52 3.95 2.94 5.84
C ASN A 52 5.10 2.85 4.83
N GLU A 53 5.00 1.91 3.88
CA GLU A 53 6.02 1.68 2.86
C GLU A 53 6.02 2.80 1.81
N TYR A 54 4.86 3.05 1.20
CA TYR A 54 4.73 3.93 0.02
C TYR A 54 4.23 5.34 0.36
N GLY A 55 3.81 5.58 1.59
CA GLY A 55 3.13 6.81 1.97
C GLY A 55 1.71 6.85 1.42
N GLY A 56 0.92 7.81 1.89
CA GLY A 56 -0.45 7.93 1.43
C GLY A 56 -1.41 8.55 2.42
N LYS A 57 -2.69 8.28 2.19
CA LYS A 57 -3.78 8.69 3.07
C LYS A 57 -4.65 7.50 3.40
N TRP A 58 -5.15 7.46 4.63
CA TRP A 58 -6.14 6.50 5.07
C TRP A 58 -7.40 7.23 5.52
N MET A 59 -8.48 7.05 4.78
CA MET A 59 -9.81 7.50 5.18
C MET A 59 -10.44 6.47 6.11
N ARG A 60 -10.83 6.93 7.28
CA ARG A 60 -11.49 6.16 8.33
C ARG A 60 -12.71 6.93 8.82
N ALA A 61 -13.57 6.29 9.62
CA ALA A 61 -14.73 6.95 10.20
C ALA A 61 -14.38 8.16 11.09
N ASP A 62 -13.17 8.18 11.67
CA ASP A 62 -12.68 9.28 12.51
C ASP A 62 -11.95 10.39 11.72
N GLY A 63 -11.78 10.23 10.40
CA GLY A 63 -11.20 11.23 9.51
C GLY A 63 -10.07 10.70 8.61
N VAL A 64 -9.25 11.63 8.12
CA VAL A 64 -8.19 11.36 7.16
C VAL A 64 -6.84 11.33 7.86
N HIS A 65 -6.19 10.17 7.86
CA HIS A 65 -4.87 9.96 8.45
C HIS A 65 -3.81 9.98 7.33
N THR A 66 -2.79 10.82 7.47
CA THR A 66 -1.72 10.95 6.45
C THR A 66 -0.48 10.16 6.86
N PHE A 67 0.06 9.39 5.93
CA PHE A 67 1.26 8.58 6.08
C PHE A 67 2.34 9.15 5.18
N ARG A 68 3.52 9.41 5.75
CA ARG A 68 4.70 9.76 4.96
C ARG A 68 5.37 8.48 4.47
N ALA A 69 5.72 8.46 3.19
CA ALA A 69 6.52 7.37 2.65
C ALA A 69 7.82 7.28 3.44
N SER A 70 8.19 6.07 3.84
CA SER A 70 9.49 5.86 4.46
C SER A 70 10.57 6.15 3.41
N PRO A 71 11.50 7.09 3.64
CA PRO A 71 12.55 7.41 2.66
C PRO A 71 13.55 6.26 2.43
N VAL A 72 13.38 5.11 3.09
CA VAL A 72 14.39 4.05 3.23
C VAL A 72 14.42 3.05 2.06
N LYS A 73 13.66 3.27 0.98
CA LYS A 73 13.84 2.52 -0.27
C LYS A 73 13.81 3.38 -1.53
N THR A 74 14.54 4.50 -1.53
CA THR A 74 15.34 4.70 -2.75
C THR A 74 16.31 3.53 -2.79
N PRO A 75 16.27 2.63 -3.79
CA PRO A 75 17.42 1.76 -4.01
C PRO A 75 18.61 2.72 -4.08
N LYS A 76 19.56 2.57 -3.16
CA LYS A 76 20.86 3.24 -3.28
C LYS A 76 21.27 2.94 -4.72
N PRO A 77 21.58 3.95 -5.57
CA PRO A 77 22.13 3.65 -6.88
C PRO A 77 23.30 2.71 -6.60
N THR A 78 23.21 1.47 -7.08
CA THR A 78 24.25 0.48 -6.89
C THR A 78 25.49 1.11 -7.49
N ALA A 79 26.35 1.66 -6.63
CA ALA A 79 27.68 2.06 -6.99
C ALA A 79 28.32 0.77 -7.52
N ASP A 80 28.66 0.80 -8.80
CA ASP A 80 29.45 -0.15 -9.56
C ASP A 80 29.75 -1.50 -8.88
N GLY A 81 29.21 -2.56 -9.48
CA GLY A 81 30.09 -3.66 -9.89
C GLY A 81 30.47 -4.74 -8.89
N LEU A 82 29.60 -5.16 -7.96
CA LEU A 82 29.75 -6.45 -7.28
C LEU A 82 28.43 -7.22 -7.34
N ALA A 83 28.36 -8.18 -8.26
CA ALA A 83 27.27 -9.14 -8.34
C ALA A 83 27.13 -9.88 -7.01
N GLU A 84 26.05 -9.66 -6.29
CA GLU A 84 25.67 -10.50 -5.16
C GLU A 84 25.42 -11.92 -5.69
N PRO A 85 26.01 -12.98 -5.09
CA PRO A 85 25.76 -14.33 -5.53
C PRO A 85 24.30 -14.66 -5.30
N THR A 86 23.54 -14.81 -6.39
CA THR A 86 22.17 -15.31 -6.35
C THR A 86 22.19 -16.72 -5.77
N VAL A 87 21.84 -16.86 -4.48
CA VAL A 87 21.66 -18.16 -3.84
C VAL A 87 20.34 -18.74 -4.34
N THR A 88 20.41 -19.53 -5.42
CA THR A 88 19.28 -20.33 -5.89
C THR A 88 19.03 -21.47 -4.90
N MET A 89 18.05 -21.32 -4.00
CA MET A 89 17.58 -22.44 -3.18
C MET A 89 16.89 -23.47 -4.08
N ARG A 90 17.54 -24.62 -4.27
CA ARG A 90 16.95 -25.81 -4.87
C ARG A 90 15.99 -26.42 -3.85
N TRP A 91 14.70 -26.18 -4.01
CA TRP A 91 13.67 -26.91 -3.28
C TRP A 91 13.76 -28.40 -3.67
N LYS A 92 13.97 -29.28 -2.68
CA LYS A 92 13.78 -30.73 -2.87
C LYS A 92 12.29 -31.02 -2.81
N THR A 93 11.73 -31.45 -3.94
CA THR A 93 10.41 -32.08 -4.00
C THR A 93 10.47 -33.46 -3.33
N PRO A 94 9.45 -33.87 -2.55
CA PRO A 94 9.38 -35.18 -1.90
C PRO A 94 9.33 -36.34 -2.91
#